data_AF-A0A0B1Z4B2-F1
#
_entry.id   AF-A0A0B1Z4B2-F1
#
_cell.length_a   1.000
_cell.length_b   1.000
_cell.length_c   1.000
_cell.angle_alpha   90.00
_cell.angle_beta   90.00
_cell.angle_gamma   90.00
#
_symmetry.space_group_name_H-M   'P 1'
#
loop_
_entity.id
_entity.type
_entity.pdbx_description
1 polymer ?
#
loop_
_entity_poly.entity_id
_entity_poly.type
_entity_poly.pdbx_seq_one_letter_code
_entity_poly.pdbx_strand_id
1 'polypeptide(L)'
;MKNTTEHNLEARIHWLLKIIMHEISLSPSEVSILSDLRTFLSSEIKGLFTRKAYNTIKTYAVENRSIATPHHHPNTWEYLKELRTQAYQETMAQERLVEGEKNIKNLENTALLEAHLCGMAYFEVYEFLRSLLKEPSLTNLIEAKIKNFLSISQAKYEHITSHHSREAGTLHVIRGGKE
;
A
#
# COMPACT_ATOMS: atom_id res chain seq x y z
N MET A 1 7.93 -9.94 -39.01
CA MET A 1 6.60 -9.44 -38.58
C MET A 1 6.34 -8.12 -39.27
N LYS A 2 5.19 -7.95 -39.94
CA LYS A 2 4.89 -6.72 -40.69
C LYS A 2 4.64 -5.58 -39.69
N ASN A 3 5.56 -4.60 -39.65
CA ASN A 3 5.48 -3.41 -38.78
C ASN A 3 4.50 -2.36 -39.35
N THR A 4 3.27 -2.77 -39.66
CA THR A 4 2.21 -1.89 -40.15
C THR A 4 1.67 -1.03 -39.02
N THR A 5 1.10 0.13 -39.36
CA THR A 5 0.44 1.02 -38.39
C THR A 5 -0.72 0.30 -37.68
N GLU A 6 -1.45 -0.55 -38.41
CA GLU A 6 -2.51 -1.41 -37.87
C GLU A 6 -2.02 -2.34 -36.76
N HIS A 7 -0.99 -3.15 -37.03
CA HIS A 7 -0.47 -4.09 -36.04
C HIS A 7 0.08 -3.38 -34.80
N ASN A 8 0.70 -2.21 -34.99
CA ASN A 8 1.17 -1.37 -33.90
C ASN A 8 0.00 -0.86 -33.03
N LEU A 9 -1.11 -0.48 -33.68
CA LEU A 9 -2.31 -0.02 -32.99
C LEU A 9 -2.97 -1.12 -32.17
N GLU A 10 -3.16 -2.29 -32.78
CA GLU A 10 -3.72 -3.46 -32.10
C GLU A 10 -2.85 -3.90 -30.92
N ALA A 11 -1.53 -3.93 -31.10
CA ALA A 11 -0.60 -4.26 -30.02
C ALA A 11 -0.70 -3.28 -28.84
N ARG A 12 -0.91 -1.98 -29.11
CA ARG A 12 -1.10 -0.96 -28.08
C ARG A 12 -2.42 -1.14 -27.33
N ILE A 13 -3.51 -1.40 -28.05
CA ILE A 13 -4.82 -1.65 -27.43
C ILE A 13 -4.73 -2.88 -26.53
N HIS A 14 -4.17 -3.98 -27.06
CA HIS A 14 -4.03 -5.22 -26.30
C HIS A 14 -3.15 -5.04 -25.06
N TRP A 15 -2.04 -4.29 -25.17
CA TRP A 15 -1.19 -3.98 -24.03
C TRP A 15 -1.92 -3.17 -22.94
N LEU A 16 -2.70 -2.15 -23.33
CA LEU A 16 -3.52 -1.38 -22.39
C LEU A 16 -4.57 -2.26 -21.68
N LEU A 17 -5.23 -3.14 -22.42
CA LEU A 17 -6.20 -4.08 -21.85
C LEU A 17 -5.54 -5.02 -20.82
N LYS A 18 -4.34 -5.53 -21.11
CA LYS A 18 -3.58 -6.36 -20.15
C LYS A 18 -3.23 -5.63 -18.86
N ILE A 19 -2.95 -4.33 -18.94
CA ILE A 19 -2.71 -3.50 -17.74
C ILE A 19 -4.00 -3.39 -16.92
N ILE A 20 -5.11 -3.04 -17.58
CA ILE A 20 -6.43 -2.87 -16.95
C ILE A 20 -6.92 -4.17 -16.31
N MET A 21 -6.67 -5.31 -16.95
CA MET A 21 -7.03 -6.63 -16.43
C MET A 21 -6.04 -7.18 -15.39
N HIS A 22 -5.01 -6.39 -15.02
CA HIS A 22 -3.95 -6.78 -14.09
C HIS A 22 -3.18 -8.05 -14.50
N GLU A 23 -3.12 -8.36 -15.80
CA GLU A 23 -2.37 -9.52 -16.31
C GLU A 23 -0.86 -9.26 -16.37
N ILE A 24 -0.46 -7.98 -16.43
CA ILE A 24 0.95 -7.59 -16.50
C ILE A 24 1.26 -6.50 -15.48
N SER A 25 2.45 -6.57 -14.88
CA SER A 25 3.01 -5.51 -14.04
C SER A 25 3.93 -4.64 -14.88
N LEU A 26 3.80 -3.32 -14.73
CA LEU A 26 4.63 -2.36 -15.45
C LEU A 26 5.88 -2.00 -14.66
N SER A 27 6.98 -1.78 -15.38
CA SER A 27 8.16 -1.12 -14.84
C SER A 27 7.93 0.40 -14.69
N PRO A 28 8.69 1.11 -13.83
CA PRO A 28 8.54 2.57 -13.67
C PRO A 28 8.70 3.35 -14.99
N SER A 29 9.57 2.88 -15.88
CA SER A 29 9.73 3.45 -17.22
C SER A 29 8.46 3.28 -18.08
N GLU A 30 7.78 2.15 -17.98
CA GLU A 30 6.53 1.90 -18.72
C GLU A 30 5.35 2.69 -18.15
N VAL A 31 5.31 2.88 -16.83
CA VAL A 31 4.32 3.77 -16.19
C VAL A 31 4.48 5.20 -16.68
N SER A 32 5.72 5.70 -16.80
CA SER A 32 5.98 7.06 -17.29
C SER A 32 5.45 7.29 -18.72
N ILE A 33 5.42 6.24 -19.54
CA ILE A 33 4.92 6.29 -20.92
C ILE A 33 3.41 6.53 -20.96
N LEU A 34 2.66 6.11 -19.93
CA LEU A 34 1.21 6.28 -19.82
C LEU A 34 0.78 7.67 -19.35
N SER A 35 1.72 8.52 -18.93
CA SER A 35 1.44 9.85 -18.38
C SER A 35 0.60 10.72 -19.34
N ASP A 36 0.96 10.75 -20.62
CA ASP A 36 0.21 11.46 -21.65
C ASP A 36 0.10 10.66 -22.96
N LEU A 37 -0.95 10.97 -23.72
CA LEU A 37 -1.26 10.24 -24.95
C LEU A 37 -0.17 10.39 -26.03
N ARG A 38 0.51 11.55 -26.09
CA ARG A 38 1.53 11.82 -27.10
C ARG A 38 2.78 11.00 -26.81
N THR A 39 3.21 10.98 -25.56
CA THR A 39 4.32 10.15 -25.08
C THR A 39 4.00 8.68 -25.28
N PHE A 40 2.80 8.23 -24.88
CA PHE A 40 2.36 6.85 -25.10
C PHE A 40 2.48 6.45 -26.57
N LEU A 41 1.87 7.19 -27.50
CA LEU A 41 1.84 6.81 -28.90
C LEU A 41 3.19 6.94 -29.62
N SER A 42 4.08 7.79 -29.12
CA SER A 42 5.44 7.97 -29.67
C SER A 42 6.50 7.08 -29.01
N SER A 43 6.12 6.31 -28.00
CA SER A 43 7.01 5.38 -27.30
C SER A 43 7.19 4.06 -28.05
N GLU A 44 8.22 3.32 -27.64
CA GLU A 44 8.49 1.96 -28.05
C GLU A 44 8.59 1.07 -26.80
N ILE A 45 7.95 -0.08 -26.83
CA ILE A 45 8.16 -1.14 -25.85
C ILE A 45 8.69 -2.36 -26.59
N LYS A 46 9.94 -2.73 -26.29
CA LYS A 46 10.65 -3.81 -26.98
C LYS A 46 9.83 -5.10 -26.93
N GLY A 47 9.63 -5.73 -28.09
CA GLY A 47 8.87 -6.97 -28.22
C GLY A 47 7.34 -6.80 -28.29
N LEU A 48 6.80 -5.59 -28.08
CA LEU A 48 5.36 -5.34 -28.16
C LEU A 48 4.99 -4.43 -29.32
N PHE A 49 5.48 -3.19 -29.32
CA PHE A 49 5.20 -2.22 -30.37
C PHE A 49 6.36 -1.26 -30.58
N THR A 50 6.52 -0.83 -31.83
CA THR A 50 7.61 0.05 -32.26
C THR A 50 7.23 1.52 -32.21
N ARG A 51 8.23 2.39 -32.21
CA ARG A 51 8.04 3.83 -32.31
C ARG A 51 7.35 4.21 -33.64
N LYS A 52 6.30 5.01 -33.55
CA LYS A 52 5.60 5.62 -34.69
C LYS A 52 5.35 7.09 -34.41
N ALA A 53 5.22 7.88 -35.47
CA ALA A 53 4.86 9.29 -35.31
C ALA A 53 3.41 9.40 -34.81
N TYR A 54 3.19 10.29 -33.85
CA TYR A 54 1.88 10.53 -33.24
C TYR A 54 0.77 10.75 -34.29
N ASN A 55 1.02 11.62 -35.28
CA ASN A 55 0.03 11.93 -36.31
C ASN A 55 -0.27 10.71 -37.20
N THR A 56 0.70 9.84 -37.45
CA THR A 56 0.48 8.60 -38.22
C THR A 56 -0.49 7.66 -37.52
N ILE A 57 -0.33 7.46 -36.21
CA ILE A 57 -1.27 6.61 -35.45
C ILE A 57 -2.62 7.32 -35.32
N LYS A 58 -2.64 8.62 -35.03
CA LYS A 58 -3.87 9.39 -34.87
C LYS A 58 -4.75 9.33 -36.13
N THR A 59 -4.18 9.67 -37.29
CA THR A 59 -4.91 9.64 -38.57
C THR A 59 -5.44 8.23 -38.84
N TYR A 60 -4.59 7.21 -38.66
CA TYR A 60 -5.01 5.83 -38.87
C TYR A 60 -6.14 5.39 -37.93
N ALA A 61 -6.08 5.73 -36.64
CA ALA A 61 -7.10 5.36 -35.65
C ALA A 61 -8.43 6.12 -35.79
N VAL A 62 -8.43 7.28 -36.45
CA VAL A 62 -9.63 8.03 -36.80
C VAL A 62 -10.28 7.45 -38.06
N GLU A 63 -9.47 7.13 -39.07
CA GLU A 63 -9.94 6.64 -40.39
C GLU A 63 -10.28 5.15 -40.38
N ASN A 64 -9.61 4.35 -39.54
CA ASN A 64 -9.72 2.90 -39.52
C ASN A 64 -10.19 2.42 -38.15
N ARG A 65 -11.20 1.54 -38.18
CA ARG A 65 -11.73 0.91 -36.98
C ARG A 65 -10.95 -0.38 -36.69
N SER A 66 -10.29 -0.42 -35.53
CA SER A 66 -9.70 -1.64 -34.99
C SER A 66 -10.80 -2.65 -34.67
N ILE A 67 -10.49 -3.93 -34.85
CA ILE A 67 -11.40 -5.05 -34.51
C ILE A 67 -11.67 -5.07 -33.01
N ALA A 68 -10.69 -4.67 -32.20
CA ALA A 68 -10.80 -4.60 -30.76
C ALA A 68 -11.67 -3.43 -30.26
N THR A 69 -12.05 -2.47 -31.12
CA THR A 69 -12.81 -1.28 -30.70
C THR A 69 -14.31 -1.58 -30.54
N PRO A 70 -14.86 -1.53 -29.30
CA PRO A 70 -16.27 -1.77 -29.04
C PRO A 70 -17.21 -0.84 -29.82
N HIS A 71 -18.31 -1.37 -30.35
CA HIS A 71 -19.25 -0.64 -31.23
C HIS A 71 -19.81 0.68 -30.67
N HIS A 72 -19.86 0.83 -29.34
CA HIS A 72 -20.34 2.06 -28.70
C HIS A 72 -19.36 3.23 -28.80
N HIS A 73 -18.07 2.99 -29.10
CA HIS A 73 -17.13 4.08 -29.37
C HIS A 73 -17.23 4.58 -30.81
N PRO A 74 -17.16 5.91 -31.02
CA PRO A 74 -17.27 6.52 -32.33
C PRO A 74 -16.12 6.09 -33.27
N ASN A 75 -14.90 5.97 -32.74
CA ASN A 75 -13.73 5.51 -33.47
C ASN A 75 -12.68 4.90 -32.50
N THR A 76 -11.65 4.28 -33.07
CA THR A 76 -10.54 3.67 -32.32
C THR A 76 -9.74 4.72 -31.55
N TRP A 77 -9.69 5.95 -32.06
CA TRP A 77 -8.97 7.05 -31.43
C TRP A 77 -9.54 7.42 -30.05
N GLU A 78 -10.85 7.57 -29.93
CA GLU A 78 -11.49 7.85 -28.64
C GLU A 78 -11.33 6.66 -27.68
N TYR A 79 -11.48 5.43 -28.19
CA TYR A 79 -11.29 4.23 -27.39
C TYR A 79 -9.86 4.14 -26.79
N LEU A 80 -8.84 4.47 -27.58
CA LEU A 80 -7.45 4.51 -27.09
C LEU A 80 -7.22 5.54 -26.00
N LYS A 81 -7.85 6.71 -26.08
CA LYS A 81 -7.74 7.72 -25.02
C LYS A 81 -8.31 7.22 -23.70
N GLU A 82 -9.46 6.57 -23.79
CA GLU A 82 -10.15 6.00 -22.64
C GLU A 82 -9.32 4.89 -22.01
N LEU A 83 -8.91 3.89 -22.80
CA LEU A 83 -8.06 2.79 -22.33
C LEU A 83 -6.77 3.29 -21.67
N ARG A 84 -6.09 4.28 -22.27
CA ARG A 84 -4.87 4.82 -21.70
C ARG A 84 -5.12 5.51 -20.37
N THR A 85 -6.22 6.27 -20.27
CA THR A 85 -6.60 6.96 -19.03
C THR A 85 -6.92 5.94 -17.94
N GLN A 86 -7.70 4.91 -18.26
CA GLN A 86 -8.03 3.84 -17.33
C GLN A 86 -6.78 3.06 -16.90
N ALA A 87 -5.93 2.63 -17.84
CA ALA A 87 -4.67 1.94 -17.53
C ALA A 87 -3.77 2.77 -16.61
N TYR A 88 -3.65 4.09 -16.85
CA TYR A 88 -2.88 4.96 -15.98
C TYR A 88 -3.49 5.06 -14.57
N GLN A 89 -4.81 5.19 -14.46
CA GLN A 89 -5.51 5.23 -13.17
C GLN A 89 -5.30 3.94 -12.37
N GLU A 90 -5.38 2.78 -13.01
CA GLU A 90 -5.12 1.48 -12.38
C GLU A 90 -3.69 1.37 -11.86
N THR A 91 -2.70 1.82 -12.65
CA THR A 91 -1.30 1.80 -12.22
C THR A 91 -1.06 2.70 -10.99
N MET A 92 -1.66 3.89 -10.97
CA MET A 92 -1.56 4.81 -9.83
C MET A 92 -2.29 4.30 -8.59
N ALA A 93 -3.43 3.61 -8.77
CA ALA A 93 -4.15 3.00 -7.66
C ALA A 93 -3.34 1.89 -6.99
N GLN A 94 -2.69 1.04 -7.80
CA GLN A 94 -1.82 -0.02 -7.31
C GLN A 94 -0.62 0.51 -6.53
N GLU A 95 0.02 1.58 -7.02
CA GLU A 95 1.13 2.23 -6.31
C GLU A 95 0.71 2.75 -4.92
N ARG A 96 -0.47 3.37 -4.83
CA ARG A 96 -1.00 3.88 -3.54
C ARG A 96 -1.27 2.76 -2.53
N LEU A 97 -1.77 1.61 -2.98
CA LEU A 97 -2.01 0.46 -2.11
C LEU A 97 -0.70 -0.09 -1.53
N VAL A 98 0.32 -0.25 -2.38
CA VAL A 98 1.65 -0.72 -1.97
C VAL A 98 2.32 0.26 -1.01
N GLU A 99 2.17 1.57 -1.24
CA GLU A 99 2.68 2.60 -0.32
C GLU A 99 1.97 2.58 1.03
N GLY A 100 0.65 2.39 1.04
CA GLY A 100 -0.14 2.23 2.27
C GLY A 100 0.33 1.04 3.12
N GLU A 101 0.55 -0.11 2.50
CA GLU A 101 1.05 -1.31 3.21
C GLU A 101 2.45 -1.13 3.79
N LYS A 102 3.35 -0.47 3.05
CA LYS A 102 4.70 -0.14 3.54
C LYS A 102 4.64 0.82 4.74
N ASN A 103 3.73 1.78 4.71
CA ASN A 103 3.55 2.74 5.80
C ASN A 103 3.06 2.04 7.08
N ILE A 104 2.11 1.09 6.98
CA ILE A 104 1.61 0.33 8.14
C ILE A 104 2.73 -0.48 8.80
N LYS A 105 3.54 -1.21 8.02
CA LYS A 105 4.67 -1.99 8.56
C LYS A 105 5.70 -1.10 9.25
N ASN A 106 5.97 0.07 8.69
CA ASN A 106 6.89 1.02 9.32
C ASN A 106 6.33 1.57 10.65
N LEU A 107 5.03 1.87 10.70
CA LEU A 107 4.36 2.31 11.93
C LEU A 107 4.36 1.21 13.00
N GLU A 108 4.10 -0.04 12.62
CA GLU A 108 4.15 -1.19 13.54
C GLU A 108 5.55 -1.38 14.12
N ASN A 109 6.58 -1.36 13.27
CA ASN A 109 7.98 -1.45 13.72
C ASN A 109 8.37 -0.29 14.64
N THR A 110 7.89 0.92 14.34
CA THR A 110 8.15 2.10 15.18
C THR A 110 7.47 1.96 16.54
N ALA A 111 6.20 1.55 16.56
CA ALA A 111 5.46 1.31 17.81
C ALA A 111 6.10 0.21 18.66
N LEU A 112 6.59 -0.87 18.05
CA LEU A 112 7.32 -1.93 18.74
C LEU A 112 8.63 -1.43 19.34
N LEU A 113 9.39 -0.62 18.59
CA LEU A 113 10.61 -0.01 19.08
C LEU A 113 10.35 0.93 20.26
N GLU A 114 9.34 1.80 20.13
CA GLU A 114 8.93 2.72 21.20
C GLU A 114 8.48 1.97 22.46
N ALA A 115 7.70 0.89 22.30
CA ALA A 115 7.29 0.03 23.40
C ALA A 115 8.50 -0.62 24.08
N HIS A 116 9.48 -1.09 23.31
CA HIS A 116 10.71 -1.66 23.84
C HIS A 116 11.54 -0.63 24.62
N LEU A 117 11.74 0.57 24.07
CA LEU A 117 12.44 1.67 24.74
C LEU A 117 11.74 2.10 26.04
N CYS A 118 10.41 2.19 26.02
CA CYS A 118 9.63 2.46 27.23
C CYS A 118 9.83 1.36 28.28
N GLY A 119 9.88 0.09 27.86
CA GLY A 119 10.17 -1.04 28.73
C GLY A 119 11.56 -0.96 29.36
N MET A 120 12.59 -0.65 28.57
CA MET A 120 13.97 -0.48 29.07
C MET A 120 14.07 0.66 30.08
N ALA A 121 13.53 1.84 29.75
CA ALA A 121 13.53 2.99 30.65
C ALA A 121 12.82 2.69 31.97
N TYR A 122 11.70 1.94 31.91
CA TYR A 122 11.00 1.47 33.10
C TYR A 122 11.90 0.58 33.98
N PHE A 123 12.58 -0.41 33.38
CA PHE A 123 13.47 -1.30 34.11
C PHE A 123 14.65 -0.58 34.75
N GLU A 124 15.25 0.39 34.05
CA GLU A 124 16.35 1.20 34.58
C GLU A 124 15.92 1.99 35.82
N VAL A 125 14.75 2.64 35.77
CA VAL A 125 14.19 3.36 36.91
C VAL A 125 13.85 2.41 38.06
N TYR A 126 13.29 1.25 37.75
CA TYR A 126 12.95 0.23 38.75
C TYR A 126 14.18 -0.27 39.50
N GLU A 127 15.25 -0.64 38.78
CA GLU A 127 16.50 -1.12 39.38
C GLU A 127 17.21 -0.01 40.16
N PHE A 128 17.18 1.24 39.68
CA PHE A 128 17.70 2.39 40.43
C PHE A 128 16.98 2.55 41.77
N LEU A 129 15.64 2.57 41.78
CA LEU A 129 14.85 2.64 43.01
C LEU A 129 15.10 1.45 43.94
N ARG A 130 15.30 0.25 43.38
CA ARG A 130 15.65 -0.95 44.14
C ARG A 130 17.05 -0.90 44.75
N SER A 131 18.01 -0.25 44.07
CA SER A 131 19.35 0.00 44.62
C SER A 131 19.31 0.99 45.79
N LEU A 132 18.47 2.04 45.70
CA LEU A 132 18.30 3.00 46.80
C LEU A 132 17.77 2.34 48.07
N LEU A 133 16.90 1.34 47.94
CA LEU A 133 16.41 0.57 49.10
C LEU A 133 17.49 -0.25 49.82
N LYS A 134 18.68 -0.42 49.24
CA LYS A 134 19.81 -1.12 49.88
C LYS A 134 20.72 -0.16 50.65
N GLU A 135 20.52 1.16 50.55
CA GLU A 135 21.34 2.13 51.27
C GLU A 135 20.94 2.24 52.75
N PRO A 136 21.87 2.07 53.70
CA PRO A 136 21.58 2.11 55.14
C PRO A 136 21.26 3.52 55.67
N SER A 137 21.49 4.56 54.88
CA SER A 137 21.23 5.97 55.21
C SER A 137 19.78 6.41 54.94
N LEU A 138 18.94 5.55 54.36
CA LEU A 138 17.58 5.92 54.01
C LEU A 138 16.68 6.02 55.24
N THR A 139 15.88 7.09 55.31
CA THR A 139 14.86 7.24 56.35
C THR A 139 13.72 6.24 56.12
N ASN A 140 13.22 5.60 57.18
CA ASN A 140 12.11 4.63 57.14
C ASN A 140 10.88 5.10 56.34
N LEU A 141 10.56 6.40 56.39
CA LEU A 141 9.45 7.00 55.65
C LEU A 141 9.67 6.98 54.13
N ILE A 142 10.91 7.24 53.68
CA ILE A 142 11.28 7.26 52.26
C ILE A 142 11.33 5.83 51.73
N GLU A 143 11.87 4.91 52.52
CA GLU A 143 11.89 3.48 52.20
C GLU A 143 10.47 2.92 51.96
N ALA A 144 9.53 3.24 52.85
CA ALA A 144 8.14 2.82 52.71
C ALA A 144 7.46 3.42 51.46
N LYS A 145 7.75 4.69 51.13
CA LYS A 145 7.24 5.33 49.91
C LYS A 145 7.79 4.68 48.64
N ILE A 146 9.08 4.38 48.59
CA ILE A 146 9.71 3.73 47.44
C ILE A 146 9.16 2.30 47.27
N LYS A 147 9.02 1.53 48.36
CA LYS A 147 8.41 0.19 48.31
C LYS A 147 6.99 0.21 47.77
N ASN A 148 6.16 1.15 48.23
CA ASN A 148 4.79 1.30 47.74
C ASN A 148 4.78 1.67 46.25
N PHE A 149 5.63 2.61 45.84
CA PHE A 149 5.75 3.02 44.45
C PHE A 149 6.20 1.89 43.53
N LEU A 150 7.18 1.07 43.95
CA LEU A 150 7.63 -0.11 43.22
C LEU A 150 6.52 -1.16 43.06
N SER A 151 5.76 -1.42 44.13
CA SER A 151 4.64 -2.36 44.09
C SER A 151 3.53 -1.91 43.11
N ILE A 152 3.14 -0.63 43.17
CA ILE A 152 2.13 -0.07 42.25
C ILE A 152 2.64 -0.09 40.81
N SER A 153 3.90 0.25 40.60
CA SER A 153 4.51 0.31 39.27
C SER A 153 4.62 -1.08 38.62
N GLN A 154 5.00 -2.10 39.40
CA GLN A 154 5.08 -3.47 38.94
C GLN A 154 3.70 -4.01 38.52
N ALA A 155 2.66 -3.78 39.34
CA ALA A 155 1.29 -4.20 39.00
C ALA A 155 0.78 -3.54 37.70
N LYS A 156 1.12 -2.27 37.48
CA LYS A 156 0.78 -1.56 36.23
C LYS A 156 1.53 -2.12 35.02
N TYR A 157 2.82 -2.42 35.17
CA TYR A 157 3.64 -2.98 34.10
C TYR A 157 3.16 -4.38 33.69
N GLU A 158 2.82 -5.24 34.65
CA GLU A 158 2.24 -6.56 34.39
C GLU A 158 0.92 -6.47 33.62
N HIS A 159 0.07 -5.48 33.93
CA HIS A 159 -1.17 -5.25 33.19
C HIS A 159 -0.95 -4.73 31.74
N ILE A 160 0.12 -3.98 31.50
CA ILE A 160 0.44 -3.46 30.16
C ILE A 160 1.08 -4.54 29.27
N THR A 161 1.91 -5.40 29.86
CA THR A 161 2.66 -6.44 29.13
C THR A 161 1.89 -7.75 28.97
N SER A 162 0.94 -8.04 29.85
CA SER A 162 0.03 -9.17 29.69
C SER A 162 -1.10 -8.83 28.73
N HIS A 163 -0.80 -8.87 27.44
CA HIS A 163 -1.82 -9.27 26.47
C HIS A 163 -2.17 -10.75 26.74
N HIS A 164 -2.97 -11.02 27.79
CA HIS A 164 -3.82 -12.20 27.72
C HIS A 164 -4.63 -12.05 26.44
N SER A 165 -4.51 -13.06 25.56
CA SER A 165 -5.38 -13.22 24.40
C SER A 165 -6.77 -12.83 24.84
N ARG A 166 -7.29 -11.72 24.30
CA ARG A 166 -8.66 -11.33 24.50
C ARG A 166 -9.44 -12.49 23.92
N GLU A 167 -9.97 -13.38 24.77
CA GLU A 167 -10.83 -14.47 24.32
C GLU A 167 -11.81 -13.84 23.35
N ALA A 168 -11.76 -14.30 22.09
CA ALA A 168 -12.60 -13.79 21.05
C ALA A 168 -14.03 -13.90 21.57
N GLY A 169 -14.61 -12.77 21.99
CA GLY A 169 -15.95 -12.73 22.54
C GLY A 169 -16.85 -13.35 21.50
N THR A 170 -17.28 -14.58 21.76
CA THR A 170 -18.19 -15.31 20.87
C THR A 170 -19.43 -14.46 20.76
N LEU A 171 -19.60 -13.82 19.60
CA LEU A 171 -20.79 -13.08 19.21
C LEU A 171 -21.97 -14.06 19.28
N HIS A 172 -22.68 -14.07 20.40
CA HIS A 172 -23.93 -14.80 20.52
C HIS A 172 -25.03 -13.99 19.82
N VAL A 173 -25.47 -14.49 18.68
CA VAL A 173 -26.66 -14.00 17.99
C VAL A 173 -27.88 -14.33 18.85
N ILE A 174 -28.45 -13.31 19.50
CA ILE A 174 -29.74 -13.42 20.18
C ILE A 174 -30.83 -13.42 19.08
N ARG A 175 -31.39 -14.59 18.76
CA ARG A 175 -32.59 -14.68 17.94
C ARG A 175 -33.79 -14.23 18.77
N GLY A 176 -34.20 -12.97 18.59
CA GLY A 176 -35.48 -12.48 19.10
C GLY A 176 -36.64 -13.13 18.35
N GLY A 177 -37.29 -14.12 18.96
CA GLY A 177 -38.57 -14.63 18.52
C GLY A 177 -39.69 -13.68 18.97
N LYS A 178 -40.55 -13.27 18.03
CA LYS A 178 -41.90 -12.82 18.34
C LYS A 178 -42.77 -14.07 18.45
N GLU A 179 -43.28 -14.34 19.65
CA GLU A 179 -44.62 -14.89 19.82
C GLU A 179 -45.58 -13.72 20.07
#